data_AF-A0A7S0GKE1-F1
#
_entry.id   AF-A0A7S0GKE1-F1
#
_cell.length_a   1.000
_cell.length_b   1.000
_cell.length_c   1.000
_cell.angle_alpha   90.00
_cell.angle_beta   90.00
_cell.angle_gamma   90.00
#
_symmetry.space_group_name_H-M   'P 1'
#
loop_
_entity.id
_entity.type
_entity.pdbx_description
1 polymer ?
#
loop_
_entity_poly.entity_id
_entity_poly.type
_entity_poly.pdbx_seq_one_letter_code
_entity_poly.pdbx_strand_id
1 'polypeptide(L)'
;KILNAFLGGTVPIWYGTSEIFDIFNSKAFIYYDIHNPQEALSRVAYLEQNREEYVKMLNEPILAHGYQTIEKYFSFKDGFGNRSLGRRIRSMLGYESPMYHYSLLEKGDGAGGTENVPKFQ
;
A
#
# COMPACT_ATOMS: atom_id res chain seq x y z
N LYS A 1 -2.21 5.19 9.33
CA LYS A 1 -1.37 4.76 10.48
C LYS A 1 -1.00 3.28 10.34
N ILE A 2 -1.95 2.37 10.16
CA ILE A 2 -1.72 0.93 10.02
C ILE A 2 -0.69 0.55 8.92
N LEU A 3 -0.75 1.16 7.73
CA LEU A 3 0.22 0.91 6.66
C LEU A 3 1.67 1.23 7.07
N ASN A 4 1.88 2.27 7.89
CA ASN A 4 3.23 2.64 8.31
C ASN A 4 3.81 1.57 9.24
N ALA A 5 2.97 0.94 10.05
CA ALA A 5 3.38 -0.15 10.92
C ALA A 5 3.77 -1.38 10.08
N PHE A 6 2.93 -1.76 9.10
CA PHE A 6 3.28 -2.83 8.17
C PHE A 6 4.61 -2.59 7.45
N LEU A 7 4.83 -1.38 6.95
CA LEU A 7 6.06 -1.01 6.25
C LEU A 7 7.27 -0.88 7.18
N GLY A 8 7.04 -0.60 8.46
CA GLY A 8 8.06 -0.62 9.50
C GLY A 8 8.45 -2.03 9.94
N GLY A 9 7.84 -3.08 9.36
CA GLY A 9 8.13 -4.46 9.74
C GLY A 9 7.64 -4.83 11.14
N THR A 10 6.53 -4.23 11.59
CA THR A 10 5.91 -4.54 12.88
C THR A 10 4.44 -4.90 12.73
N VAL A 11 3.95 -5.76 13.63
CA VAL A 11 2.54 -6.13 13.70
C VAL A 11 1.72 -4.93 14.21
N PRO A 12 0.80 -4.37 13.41
CA PRO A 12 0.02 -3.22 13.85
C PRO A 12 -1.01 -3.60 14.92
N ILE A 13 -1.21 -2.72 15.89
CA ILE A 13 -2.39 -2.72 16.76
C ILE A 13 -3.30 -1.58 16.31
N TRP A 14 -4.53 -1.90 15.91
CA TRP A 14 -5.47 -0.95 15.34
C TRP A 14 -6.72 -0.81 16.19
N TYR A 15 -7.10 0.44 16.45
CA TYR A 15 -8.40 0.82 16.99
C TYR A 15 -9.06 1.80 16.02
N GLY A 16 -10.35 1.60 15.74
CA GLY A 16 -11.13 2.42 14.83
C GLY A 16 -12.31 1.66 14.22
N THR A 17 -12.71 2.07 13.01
CA THR A 17 -13.84 1.48 12.28
C THR A 17 -13.56 0.03 11.87
N SER A 18 -14.63 -0.76 11.75
CA SER A 18 -14.60 -2.15 11.28
C SER A 18 -14.36 -2.27 9.77
N GLU A 19 -14.51 -1.18 8.99
CA GLU A 19 -14.15 -1.13 7.56
C GLU A 19 -12.70 -1.53 7.29
N ILE A 20 -11.84 -1.47 8.32
CA ILE A 20 -10.46 -1.94 8.25
C ILE A 20 -10.35 -3.41 7.81
N PHE A 21 -11.33 -4.24 8.15
CA PHE A 21 -11.36 -5.67 7.83
C PHE A 21 -11.63 -5.95 6.35
N ASP A 22 -12.24 -5.01 5.63
CA ASP A 22 -12.44 -5.14 4.18
C ASP A 22 -11.15 -4.80 3.39
N ILE A 23 -10.21 -4.12 4.05
CA ILE A 23 -8.98 -3.62 3.44
C ILE A 23 -7.79 -4.49 3.85
N PHE A 24 -7.64 -4.79 5.14
CA PHE A 24 -6.49 -5.49 5.69
C PHE A 24 -6.87 -6.86 6.20
N ASN A 25 -5.98 -7.84 5.98
CA ASN A 25 -6.14 -9.18 6.50
C ASN A 25 -6.16 -9.14 8.04
N SER A 26 -7.26 -9.60 8.65
CA SER A 26 -7.41 -9.63 10.12
C SER A 26 -6.38 -10.49 10.83
N LYS A 27 -5.69 -11.39 10.10
CA LYS A 27 -4.58 -12.18 10.65
C LYS A 27 -3.27 -11.42 10.71
N ALA A 28 -3.12 -10.32 9.99
CA ALA A 28 -1.88 -9.56 9.90
C ALA A 28 -1.79 -8.39 10.91
N PHE A 29 -2.86 -8.09 11.63
CA PHE A 29 -2.88 -7.04 12.66
C PHE A 29 -3.76 -7.45 13.85
N ILE A 30 -3.60 -6.75 14.97
CA ILE A 30 -4.42 -6.95 16.16
C ILE A 30 -5.47 -5.84 16.20
N TYR A 31 -6.75 -6.21 16.19
CA TYR A 31 -7.84 -5.26 16.42
C TYR A 31 -8.05 -5.05 17.92
N TYR A 32 -8.06 -3.80 18.35
CA TYR A 32 -8.31 -3.42 19.73
C TYR A 32 -9.74 -2.91 19.85
N ASP A 33 -10.64 -3.74 20.36
CA ASP A 33 -12.00 -3.34 20.72
C ASP A 33 -12.01 -2.71 22.12
N ILE A 34 -12.48 -1.48 22.25
CA ILE A 34 -12.58 -0.79 23.54
C ILE A 34 -13.64 -1.38 24.47
N HIS A 35 -14.63 -2.08 23.91
CA HIS A 35 -15.68 -2.76 24.68
C HIS A 35 -15.25 -4.16 25.11
N ASN A 36 -14.26 -4.74 24.43
CA ASN A 36 -13.66 -6.03 24.77
C ASN A 36 -12.11 -6.01 24.63
N PRO A 37 -11.40 -5.20 25.43
CA PRO A 37 -9.95 -5.03 25.26
C PRO A 37 -9.15 -6.28 25.64
N GLN A 38 -9.74 -7.17 26.45
CA GLN A 38 -9.05 -8.34 27.00
C GLN A 38 -8.58 -9.29 25.90
N GLU A 39 -9.33 -9.42 24.81
CA GLU A 39 -8.96 -10.27 23.67
C GLU A 39 -7.65 -9.80 23.02
N ALA A 40 -7.55 -8.51 22.70
CA ALA A 40 -6.36 -7.91 22.12
C ALA A 40 -5.15 -8.00 23.06
N LEU A 41 -5.35 -7.70 24.36
CA LEU A 41 -4.28 -7.78 25.37
C LEU A 41 -3.76 -9.20 25.53
N SER A 42 -4.66 -10.19 25.55
CA SER A 42 -4.29 -11.61 25.67
C SER A 42 -3.53 -12.06 24.42
N ARG A 43 -3.93 -11.59 23.24
CA ARG A 43 -3.22 -11.87 21.99
C ARG A 43 -1.81 -11.26 21.98
N VAL A 44 -1.64 -10.02 22.43
CA VAL A 44 -0.31 -9.39 22.57
C VAL A 44 0.56 -10.19 23.53
N ALA A 45 0.06 -10.50 24.73
CA ALA A 45 0.81 -11.28 25.73
C ALA A 45 1.23 -12.66 25.19
N TYR A 46 0.36 -13.32 24.43
CA TYR A 46 0.67 -14.58 23.76
C TYR A 46 1.81 -14.42 22.75
N LEU A 47 1.75 -13.42 21.87
CA LEU A 47 2.76 -13.21 20.82
C LEU A 47 4.13 -12.82 21.39
N GLU A 48 4.16 -12.04 22.48
CA GLU A 48 5.39 -11.68 23.20
C GLU A 48 6.11 -12.93 23.73
N GLN A 49 5.37 -13.94 24.18
CA GLN A 49 5.93 -15.19 24.71
C GLN A 49 6.22 -16.24 23.62
N ASN A 50 5.62 -16.10 22.43
CA ASN A 50 5.67 -17.09 21.35
C ASN A 50 6.22 -16.46 20.06
N ARG A 51 7.55 -16.36 19.98
CA ARG A 51 8.25 -15.71 18.84
C ARG A 51 7.84 -16.27 17.47
N GLU A 52 7.68 -17.58 17.34
CA GLU A 52 7.30 -18.20 16.06
C GLU A 52 5.92 -17.72 15.59
N GLU A 53 4.97 -17.56 16.51
CA GLU A 53 3.63 -17.07 16.21
C GLU A 53 3.63 -15.59 15.82
N TYR A 54 4.49 -14.79 16.46
CA TYR A 54 4.73 -13.41 16.03
C TYR A 54 5.29 -13.35 14.61
N VAL A 55 6.28 -14.20 14.29
CA VAL A 55 6.87 -14.25 12.94
C VAL A 55 5.85 -14.74 11.90
N LYS A 56 5.00 -15.71 12.24
CA LYS A 56 3.90 -16.14 11.37
C LYS A 56 2.96 -14.98 11.07
N MET A 57 2.52 -14.25 12.10
CA MET A 57 1.65 -13.09 11.95
C MET A 57 2.28 -11.97 11.12
N LEU A 58 3.58 -11.71 11.30
CA LEU A 58 4.31 -10.70 10.53
C LEU A 58 4.38 -11.02 9.02
N ASN A 59 4.36 -12.31 8.67
CA ASN A 59 4.44 -12.79 7.28
C ASN A 59 3.05 -13.02 6.64
N GLU A 60 1.97 -12.79 7.37
CA GLU A 60 0.62 -12.84 6.78
C GLU A 60 0.47 -11.79 5.67
N PRO A 61 -0.27 -12.08 4.59
CA PRO A 61 -0.56 -11.09 3.56
C PRO A 61 -1.22 -9.85 4.17
N ILE A 62 -0.79 -8.66 3.77
CA ILE A 62 -1.30 -7.40 4.34
C ILE A 62 -2.77 -7.15 3.96
N LEU A 63 -3.14 -7.40 2.69
CA LEU A 63 -4.47 -7.08 2.17
C LEU A 63 -5.42 -8.27 2.28
N ALA A 64 -6.67 -8.01 2.67
CA ALA A 64 -7.69 -9.04 2.86
C ALA A 64 -8.00 -9.84 1.59
N HIS A 65 -7.99 -9.17 0.42
CA HIS A 65 -8.33 -9.76 -0.88
C HIS A 65 -7.29 -9.48 -1.96
N GLY A 66 -6.03 -9.25 -1.56
CA GLY A 66 -4.92 -9.02 -2.47
C GLY A 66 -5.23 -7.95 -3.52
N TYR A 67 -5.16 -8.32 -4.81
CA TYR A 67 -5.38 -7.41 -5.93
C TYR A 67 -6.78 -6.80 -5.96
N GLN A 68 -7.81 -7.50 -5.50
CA GLN A 68 -9.18 -6.96 -5.48
C GLN A 68 -9.32 -5.80 -4.49
N THR A 69 -8.62 -5.87 -3.35
CA THR A 69 -8.53 -4.76 -2.41
C THR A 69 -7.80 -3.57 -3.03
N ILE A 70 -6.71 -3.82 -3.77
CA ILE A 70 -6.02 -2.80 -4.56
C ILE A 70 -7.02 -2.15 -5.52
N GLU A 71 -7.80 -2.95 -6.22
CA GLU A 71 -8.73 -2.42 -7.20
C GLU A 71 -9.83 -1.57 -6.56
N LYS A 72 -10.40 -2.03 -5.45
CA LYS A 72 -11.54 -1.37 -4.80
C LYS A 72 -11.14 -0.09 -4.06
N TYR A 73 -10.03 -0.11 -3.35
CA TYR A 73 -9.65 0.95 -2.40
C TYR A 73 -8.46 1.80 -2.88
N PHE A 74 -7.68 1.29 -3.83
CA PHE A 74 -6.44 1.90 -4.29
C PHE A 74 -6.40 2.15 -5.81
N SER A 75 -7.40 1.70 -6.59
CA SER A 75 -7.48 1.99 -8.02
C SER A 75 -7.66 3.47 -8.33
N PHE A 76 -7.09 3.79 -9.48
CA PHE A 76 -6.80 5.10 -10.02
C PHE A 76 -7.93 5.65 -10.92
N LYS A 77 -9.19 5.28 -10.69
CA LYS A 77 -10.28 6.07 -11.28
C LYS A 77 -10.48 7.29 -10.40
N ASP A 78 -10.02 8.43 -10.91
CA ASP A 78 -10.20 9.76 -10.35
C ASP A 78 -11.65 9.93 -9.86
N GLY A 79 -11.90 9.77 -8.57
CA GLY A 79 -13.27 9.88 -8.06
C GLY A 79 -13.50 9.55 -6.60
N PHE A 80 -13.02 8.41 -6.08
CA PHE A 80 -13.59 7.88 -4.82
C PHE A 80 -12.60 7.36 -3.77
N GLY A 81 -11.28 7.42 -4.01
CA GLY A 81 -10.27 6.94 -3.07
C GLY A 81 -9.50 8.06 -2.35
N ASN A 82 -9.11 7.83 -1.09
CA ASN A 82 -8.33 8.75 -0.28
C ASN A 82 -6.96 9.03 -0.95
N ARG A 83 -6.85 10.14 -1.69
CA ARG A 83 -5.71 10.53 -2.56
C ARG A 83 -4.34 10.48 -1.88
N SER A 84 -4.28 10.57 -0.56
CA SER A 84 -3.04 10.51 0.23
C SER A 84 -2.52 9.08 0.35
N LEU A 85 -3.41 8.11 0.50
CA LEU A 85 -3.09 6.70 0.71
C LEU A 85 -2.59 6.06 -0.59
N GLY A 86 -3.32 6.31 -1.68
CA GLY A 86 -2.91 5.87 -3.01
C GLY A 86 -1.56 6.45 -3.43
N ARG A 87 -1.30 7.74 -3.18
CA ARG A 87 0.01 8.36 -3.45
C ARG A 87 1.14 7.75 -2.61
N ARG A 88 0.86 7.44 -1.35
CA ARG A 88 1.87 6.87 -0.45
C ARG A 88 2.22 5.43 -0.85
N ILE A 89 1.22 4.61 -1.17
CA ILE A 89 1.45 3.25 -1.68
C ILE A 89 2.18 3.28 -3.03
N ARG A 90 1.83 4.20 -3.94
CA ARG A 90 2.57 4.44 -5.19
C ARG A 90 4.05 4.73 -4.96
N SER A 91 4.35 5.71 -4.11
CA SER A 91 5.73 6.09 -3.77
C SER A 91 6.51 4.93 -3.16
N MET A 92 5.86 4.10 -2.35
CA MET A 92 6.49 2.95 -1.70
C MET A 92 6.71 1.76 -2.63
N LEU A 93 5.87 1.60 -3.66
CA LEU A 93 6.02 0.59 -4.70
C LEU A 93 6.95 1.05 -5.86
N GLY A 94 7.58 2.21 -5.74
CA GLY A 94 8.45 2.77 -6.79
C GLY A 94 7.71 3.30 -8.02
N TYR A 95 6.39 3.41 -7.96
CA TYR A 95 5.60 4.11 -8.98
C TYR A 95 5.68 5.63 -8.71
N GLU A 96 6.82 6.24 -9.03
CA GLU A 96 6.84 7.68 -9.28
C GLU A 96 6.04 7.92 -10.56
N SER A 97 4.97 8.71 -10.47
CA SER A 97 4.29 9.19 -11.67
C SER A 97 5.29 10.02 -12.45
N PRO A 98 5.66 9.67 -13.70
CA PRO A 98 6.27 10.64 -14.59
C PRO A 98 5.20 11.71 -14.81
N MET A 99 5.32 12.83 -14.11
CA MET A 99 4.56 14.03 -14.42
C MET A 99 4.98 14.43 -15.84
N TYR A 100 4.07 14.23 -16.78
CA TYR A 100 4.05 14.72 -18.16
C TYR A 100 5.36 15.33 -18.68
N HIS A 101 6.19 14.51 -19.34
CA HIS A 101 7.12 14.99 -20.36
C HIS A 101 6.44 14.85 -21.74
N TYR A 102 5.33 15.56 -21.93
CA TYR A 102 4.77 15.84 -23.25
C TYR A 102 4.42 17.32 -23.32
N SER A 103 5.46 18.13 -23.34
CA SER A 103 5.37 19.50 -23.83
C SER A 103 6.70 19.81 -24.51
N LEU A 104 6.77 19.45 -25.79
CA LEU A 104 7.53 20.10 -26.88
C LEU A 104 7.69 19.09 -28.03
N LEU A 105 6.59 18.66 -28.63
CA LEU A 105 6.65 17.99 -29.94
C LEU A 105 5.69 18.55 -31.00
N GLU A 106 5.02 19.68 -30.78
CA GLU A 106 4.38 20.38 -31.90
C GLU A 106 4.48 21.90 -31.76
N LYS A 107 5.54 22.46 -32.35
CA LYS A 107 5.40 23.55 -33.31
C LYS A 107 6.28 23.22 -34.51
N GLY A 108 5.63 22.87 -35.61
CA GLY A 108 6.26 22.81 -36.92
C GLY A 108 6.79 24.19 -37.31
N ASP A 109 7.97 24.20 -37.93
CA ASP A 109 8.19 24.69 -39.29
C ASP A 109 9.67 25.02 -39.47
N GLY A 110 10.31 24.37 -40.44
CA GLY A 110 11.58 24.82 -41.01
C GLY A 110 12.75 23.83 -40.99
N ALA A 111 13.06 23.32 -42.18
CA ALA A 111 14.40 23.05 -42.70
C ALA A 111 15.36 22.07 -41.97
N GLY A 112 15.57 20.92 -42.61
CA GLY A 112 16.90 20.37 -42.92
C GLY A 112 17.64 19.53 -41.87
N GLY A 113 18.23 18.42 -42.33
CA GLY A 113 19.49 17.90 -41.77
C GLY A 113 19.43 16.67 -40.86
N THR A 114 19.74 15.52 -41.45
CA THR A 114 20.62 14.43 -40.97
C THR A 114 20.56 13.90 -39.52
N GLU A 115 20.47 12.56 -39.46
CA GLU A 115 21.32 11.63 -38.70
C GLU A 115 20.87 11.00 -37.36
N ASN A 116 21.06 9.67 -37.36
CA ASN A 116 21.39 8.75 -36.28
C ASN A 116 20.29 8.26 -35.31
N VAL A 117 19.74 7.10 -35.67
CA VAL A 117 19.05 6.16 -34.76
C VAL A 117 20.08 5.13 -34.26
N PRO A 118 20.38 5.02 -32.96
CA PRO A 118 21.12 3.89 -32.43
C PRO A 118 20.18 2.68 -32.30
N LYS A 119 20.49 1.60 -33.03
CA LYS A 119 19.97 0.26 -32.73
C LYS A 119 20.80 -0.32 -31.59
N PHE A 120 20.15 -0.78 -30.52
CA PHE A 120 20.74 -1.73 -29.58
C PHE A 120 19.84 -2.96 -29.44
N GLN A 121 20.52 -4.10 -29.30
CA GLN A 121 20.14 -5.49 -29.60
C GLN A 121 18.94 -6.02 -28.81
#